data_AF-A0A537NCK2-F1
#
_entry.id   AF-A0A537NCK2-F1
#
_cell.length_a   1.000
_cell.length_b   1.000
_cell.length_c   1.000
_cell.angle_alpha   90.00
_cell.angle_beta   90.00
_cell.angle_gamma   90.00
#
_symmetry.space_group_name_H-M   'P 1'
#
loop_
_entity.id
_entity.type
_entity.pdbx_description
1 polymer ?
#
loop_
_entity_poly.entity_id
_entity_poly.type
_entity_poly.pdbx_seq_one_letter_code
_entity_poly.pdbx_strand_id
1 'polypeptide(L)'
;MSWRALPIALFLGASPALAFDTGKLGQWGSLSLADLKPVISKSAKLQREVDQAFAEGKKKQDDIMCDGRRFPGSWVNLGGERVSAYSCDFGGKWLQIQAAVRVTDRNGRAIEAITASAMKNASKVIETNLTWKWTTEDPSKSE
;
A
#
# COMPACT_ATOMS: atom_id res chain seq x y z
N MET A 1 6.68 45.07 -37.54
CA MET A 1 5.95 43.85 -37.12
C MET A 1 6.82 43.07 -36.16
N SER A 2 6.45 43.00 -34.88
CA SER A 2 7.21 42.27 -33.84
C SER A 2 6.51 40.93 -33.59
N TRP A 3 7.15 39.83 -33.99
CA TRP A 3 6.65 38.48 -33.77
C TRP A 3 7.09 38.03 -32.36
N ARG A 4 6.13 37.90 -31.44
CA ARG A 4 6.37 37.25 -30.14
C ARG A 4 6.12 35.76 -30.31
N ALA A 5 7.17 34.95 -30.26
CA ALA A 5 7.04 33.50 -30.13
C ALA A 5 6.65 33.16 -28.69
N LEU A 6 5.49 32.53 -28.50
CA LEU A 6 5.13 31.91 -27.23
C LEU A 6 5.82 30.54 -27.10
N PRO A 7 6.48 30.24 -25.97
CA PRO A 7 6.96 28.90 -25.73
C PRO A 7 5.77 27.99 -25.40
N ILE A 8 5.45 27.06 -26.30
CA ILE A 8 4.52 25.97 -26.02
C ILE A 8 5.25 24.98 -25.11
N ALA A 9 4.95 25.04 -23.81
CA ALA A 9 5.36 24.03 -22.86
C ALA A 9 4.55 22.75 -23.13
N LEU A 10 5.18 21.79 -23.82
CA LEU A 10 4.70 20.42 -23.93
C LEU A 10 4.76 19.77 -22.55
N PHE A 11 3.66 19.82 -21.80
CA PHE A 11 3.45 18.93 -20.67
C PHE A 11 3.32 17.51 -21.22
N LEU A 12 4.43 16.77 -21.22
CA LEU A 12 4.41 15.31 -21.32
C LEU A 12 3.69 14.78 -20.07
N GLY A 13 2.36 14.71 -20.14
CA GLY A 13 1.57 14.03 -19.13
C GLY A 13 1.99 12.57 -19.10
N ALA A 14 2.74 12.17 -18.08
CA ALA A 14 2.97 10.76 -17.81
C ALA A 14 1.59 10.14 -17.56
N SER A 15 1.14 9.27 -18.46
CA SER A 15 -0.08 8.49 -18.23
C SER A 15 0.01 7.87 -16.83
N PRO A 16 -1.00 8.06 -15.96
CA PRO A 16 -0.99 7.39 -14.68
C PRO A 16 -1.00 5.89 -14.98
N ALA A 17 0.13 5.23 -14.74
CA ALA A 17 0.16 3.77 -14.82
C ALA A 17 -0.93 3.26 -13.88
N LEU A 18 -1.76 2.35 -14.38
CA LEU A 18 -2.86 1.82 -13.60
C LEU A 18 -2.30 1.15 -12.34
N ALA A 19 -2.94 1.42 -11.20
CA ALA A 19 -2.58 0.75 -9.96
C ALA A 19 -2.84 -0.75 -10.12
N PHE A 20 -1.89 -1.56 -9.66
CA PHE A 20 -2.04 -3.00 -9.58
C PHE A 20 -3.17 -3.33 -8.60
N ASP A 21 -4.13 -4.13 -9.05
CA ASP A 21 -5.28 -4.54 -8.26
C ASP A 21 -4.90 -5.66 -7.28
N THR A 22 -4.57 -5.26 -6.04
CA THR A 22 -4.17 -6.19 -4.97
C THR A 22 -5.32 -7.03 -4.44
N GLY A 23 -6.58 -6.66 -4.71
CA GLY A 23 -7.75 -7.48 -4.41
C GLY A 23 -7.69 -8.84 -5.13
N LYS A 24 -7.01 -8.91 -6.27
CA LYS A 24 -6.82 -10.14 -7.05
C LYS A 24 -5.72 -11.07 -6.52
N LEU A 25 -4.94 -10.67 -5.52
CA LEU A 25 -3.96 -11.56 -4.89
C LEU A 25 -4.62 -12.70 -4.09
N GLY A 26 -5.88 -12.53 -3.67
CA GLY A 26 -6.72 -13.59 -3.10
C GLY A 26 -6.31 -14.10 -1.72
N GLN A 27 -5.21 -13.60 -1.14
CA GLN A 27 -4.72 -14.00 0.18
C GLN A 27 -4.53 -12.78 1.07
N TRP A 28 -4.93 -12.90 2.32
CA TRP A 28 -4.54 -12.00 3.39
C TRP A 28 -3.37 -12.60 4.16
N GLY A 29 -2.60 -11.77 4.85
CA GLY A 29 -1.58 -12.25 5.75
C GLY A 29 -1.23 -11.21 6.80
N SER A 30 -1.04 -11.70 8.01
CA SER A 30 -0.71 -10.85 9.14
C SER A 30 0.71 -10.32 9.06
N LEU A 31 0.93 -9.14 9.62
CA LEU A 31 2.21 -8.45 9.78
C LEU A 31 2.18 -7.63 11.07
N SER A 32 3.36 -7.34 11.62
CA SER A 32 3.44 -6.47 12.80
C SER A 32 3.23 -5.01 12.42
N LEU A 33 2.87 -4.16 13.39
CA LEU A 33 2.86 -2.71 13.18
C LEU A 33 4.24 -2.17 12.76
N ALA A 34 5.33 -2.80 13.23
CA ALA A 34 6.69 -2.42 12.88
C ALA A 34 6.99 -2.63 11.39
N ASP A 35 6.49 -3.73 10.81
CA ASP A 35 6.62 -4.01 9.38
C ASP A 35 5.91 -2.96 8.51
N LEU A 36 4.85 -2.33 9.05
CA LEU A 36 4.08 -1.29 8.36
C LEU A 36 4.69 0.12 8.50
N LYS A 37 5.74 0.28 9.32
CA LYS A 37 6.43 1.57 9.52
C LYS A 37 6.86 2.27 8.21
N PRO A 38 7.38 1.59 7.17
CA PRO A 38 7.71 2.24 5.89
C PRO A 38 6.51 2.81 5.13
N VAL A 39 5.31 2.32 5.42
CA VAL A 39 4.05 2.83 4.85
C VAL A 39 3.58 4.02 5.69
N ILE A 40 3.51 3.85 7.01
CA ILE A 40 3.04 4.87 7.96
C ILE A 40 3.90 6.14 7.88
N SER A 41 5.22 5.99 7.79
CA SER A 41 6.16 7.13 7.77
C SER A 41 6.09 8.01 6.52
N LYS A 42 5.36 7.58 5.47
CA LYS A 42 5.11 8.41 4.27
C LYS A 42 4.20 9.60 4.56
N SER A 43 3.50 9.61 5.71
CA SER A 43 2.64 10.70 6.13
C SER A 43 2.86 11.03 7.60
N ALA A 44 3.42 12.21 7.88
CA ALA A 44 3.60 12.70 9.25
C ALA A 44 2.27 12.86 10.02
N LYS A 45 1.15 13.04 9.31
CA LYS A 45 -0.18 13.03 9.94
C LYS A 45 -0.57 11.62 10.38
N LEU A 46 -0.48 10.64 9.48
CA LEU A 46 -0.78 9.25 9.80
C LEU A 46 0.10 8.72 10.92
N GLN A 47 1.41 9.00 10.87
CA GLN A 47 2.33 8.60 11.93
C GLN A 47 1.92 9.15 13.30
N ARG A 48 1.60 10.45 13.40
CA ARG A 48 1.12 11.05 14.66
C ARG A 48 -0.17 10.42 15.15
N GLU A 49 -1.12 10.11 14.26
CA GLU A 49 -2.37 9.45 14.64
C GLU A 49 -2.14 8.02 15.15
N VAL A 50 -1.21 7.27 14.56
CA VAL A 50 -0.79 5.95 15.03
C VAL A 50 -0.12 6.05 16.40
N ASP A 51 0.82 6.98 16.57
CA ASP A 51 1.53 7.19 17.84
C ASP A 51 0.54 7.56 18.96
N GLN A 52 -0.45 8.40 18.66
CA GLN A 52 -1.52 8.74 19.59
C GLN A 52 -2.40 7.54 19.92
N ALA A 53 -2.87 6.79 18.92
CA ALA A 53 -3.69 5.61 19.14
C ALA A 53 -2.94 4.53 19.93
N PHE A 54 -1.62 4.45 19.76
CA PHE A 54 -0.76 3.59 20.55
C PHE A 54 -0.67 4.05 22.01
N ALA A 55 -0.43 5.35 22.25
CA ALA A 55 -0.33 5.91 23.59
C ALA A 55 -1.65 5.83 24.40
N GLU A 56 -2.79 5.93 23.72
CA GLU A 56 -4.13 5.77 24.31
C GLU A 56 -4.55 4.30 24.43
N GLY A 57 -3.88 3.42 23.68
CA GLY A 57 -4.24 2.02 23.52
C GLY A 57 -3.89 1.17 24.74
N LYS A 58 -4.57 0.02 24.84
CA LYS A 58 -4.30 -0.98 25.89
C LYS A 58 -3.29 -2.05 25.47
N LYS A 59 -2.99 -2.12 24.17
CA LYS A 59 -2.08 -3.12 23.59
C LYS A 59 -0.65 -2.62 23.59
N LYS A 60 0.31 -3.52 23.81
CA LYS A 60 1.74 -3.23 23.55
C LYS A 60 1.96 -3.20 22.04
N GLN A 61 3.07 -2.59 21.61
CA GLN A 61 3.36 -2.41 20.19
C GLN A 61 3.42 -3.76 19.46
N ASP A 62 4.02 -4.75 20.10
CA ASP A 62 4.17 -6.12 19.57
C ASP A 62 2.85 -6.91 19.55
N ASP A 63 1.82 -6.44 20.27
CA ASP A 63 0.48 -7.04 20.29
C ASP A 63 -0.45 -6.42 19.22
N ILE A 64 -0.03 -5.33 18.57
CA ILE A 64 -0.77 -4.71 17.47
C ILE A 64 -0.47 -5.48 16.19
N MET A 65 -1.37 -6.39 15.87
CA MET A 65 -1.37 -7.13 14.63
C MET A 65 -2.11 -6.35 13.54
N CYS A 66 -1.49 -6.32 12.37
CA CYS A 66 -2.12 -5.87 11.14
C CYS A 66 -2.32 -7.06 10.20
N ASP A 67 -3.21 -6.90 9.23
CA ASP A 67 -3.36 -7.76 8.07
C ASP A 67 -3.19 -6.94 6.80
N GLY A 68 -2.56 -7.52 5.78
CA GLY A 68 -2.44 -6.93 4.45
C GLY A 68 -2.74 -7.94 3.35
N ARG A 69 -2.98 -7.46 2.13
CA ARG A 69 -3.05 -8.34 0.95
C ARG A 69 -1.67 -8.98 0.77
N ARG A 70 -1.62 -10.31 0.68
CA ARG A 70 -0.39 -11.07 0.63
C ARG A 70 -0.16 -11.61 -0.77
N PHE A 71 1.02 -11.37 -1.31
CA PHE A 71 1.46 -12.05 -2.52
C PHE A 71 1.58 -13.57 -2.26
N PRO A 72 0.87 -14.42 -3.03
CA PRO A 72 0.98 -15.86 -2.90
C PRO A 72 2.41 -16.37 -3.13
N GLY A 73 2.72 -17.55 -2.59
CA GLY A 73 4.05 -18.17 -2.74
C GLY A 73 4.48 -18.44 -4.20
N SER A 74 3.55 -18.41 -5.16
CA SER A 74 3.85 -18.50 -6.60
C SER A 74 4.59 -17.27 -7.15
N TRP A 75 4.60 -16.15 -6.42
CA TRP A 75 5.37 -14.96 -6.79
C TRP A 75 6.83 -15.12 -6.35
N VAL A 76 7.74 -15.34 -7.29
CA VAL A 76 9.11 -15.81 -7.00
C VAL A 76 9.89 -14.85 -6.11
N ASN A 77 9.81 -13.54 -6.35
CA ASN A 77 10.56 -12.54 -5.57
C ASN A 77 9.70 -11.77 -4.57
N LEU A 78 8.37 -11.92 -4.61
CA LEU A 78 7.43 -11.17 -3.77
C LEU A 78 6.61 -12.09 -2.86
N GLY A 79 6.81 -13.41 -2.92
CA GLY A 79 6.02 -14.37 -2.16
C GLY A 79 6.08 -14.09 -0.66
N GLY A 80 4.91 -13.88 -0.06
CA GLY A 80 4.81 -13.49 1.34
C GLY A 80 4.87 -11.98 1.61
N GLU A 81 5.19 -11.14 0.64
CA GLU A 81 5.12 -9.69 0.82
C GLU A 81 3.67 -9.25 1.11
N ARG A 82 3.48 -8.31 2.04
CA ARG A 82 2.17 -7.72 2.37
C ARG A 82 2.06 -6.33 1.79
N VAL A 83 0.95 -6.06 1.12
CA VAL A 83 0.64 -4.80 0.45
C VAL A 83 -0.75 -4.31 0.82
N SER A 84 -1.01 -3.03 0.56
CA SER A 84 -2.33 -2.45 0.72
C SER A 84 -3.42 -3.22 -0.04
N ALA A 85 -4.65 -3.34 0.45
CA ALA A 85 -5.22 -2.79 1.68
C ALA A 85 -4.59 -3.36 2.96
N TYR A 86 -4.46 -2.52 3.99
CA TYR A 86 -4.07 -2.93 5.35
C TYR A 86 -5.17 -2.66 6.36
N SER A 87 -5.27 -3.51 7.39
CA SER A 87 -6.08 -3.29 8.59
C SER A 87 -5.28 -3.60 9.84
N CYS A 88 -5.33 -2.76 10.87
CA CYS A 88 -4.60 -2.97 12.13
C CYS A 88 -5.54 -2.86 13.33
N ASP A 89 -5.44 -3.83 14.26
CA ASP A 89 -6.25 -3.87 15.48
C ASP A 89 -5.52 -3.28 16.70
N PHE A 90 -5.94 -2.08 17.11
CA PHE A 90 -5.47 -1.41 18.32
C PHE A 90 -6.29 -1.75 19.58
N GLY A 91 -7.05 -2.86 19.57
CA GLY A 91 -7.83 -3.35 20.71
C GLY A 91 -9.19 -2.67 20.84
N GLY A 92 -10.00 -2.74 19.79
CA GLY A 92 -11.33 -2.10 19.72
C GLY A 92 -11.35 -0.79 18.93
N LYS A 93 -10.21 -0.42 18.34
CA LYS A 93 -10.07 0.66 17.35
C LYS A 93 -9.24 0.12 16.20
N TRP A 94 -9.69 0.35 14.98
CA TRP A 94 -9.09 -0.21 13.78
C TRP A 94 -8.59 0.89 12.87
N LEU A 95 -7.36 0.75 12.41
CA LEU A 95 -6.81 1.56 11.33
C LEU A 95 -6.96 0.80 10.03
N GLN A 96 -7.55 1.42 9.01
CA GLN A 96 -7.59 0.90 7.64
C GLN A 96 -6.77 1.81 6.73
N ILE A 97 -5.82 1.24 5.98
CA ILE A 97 -4.92 1.99 5.08
C ILE A 97 -5.08 1.46 3.66
N GLN A 98 -5.34 2.37 2.74
CA GLN A 98 -5.42 2.13 1.30
C GLN A 98 -4.31 2.91 0.59
N ALA A 99 -3.71 2.31 -0.43
CA ALA A 99 -2.68 2.94 -1.25
C ALA A 99 -2.78 2.46 -2.70
N ALA A 100 -2.38 3.31 -3.63
CA ALA A 100 -2.15 2.90 -5.01
C ALA A 100 -0.88 2.05 -5.05
N VAL A 101 -1.00 0.80 -5.51
CA VAL A 101 0.12 -0.15 -5.56
C VAL A 101 0.68 -0.22 -6.98
N ARG A 102 1.98 -0.01 -7.13
CA ARG A 102 2.70 -0.23 -8.39
C ARG A 102 3.66 -1.39 -8.21
N VAL A 103 3.50 -2.41 -9.05
CA VAL A 103 4.40 -3.56 -9.12
C VAL A 103 5.30 -3.40 -10.35
N THR A 104 6.60 -3.63 -10.21
CA THR A 104 7.53 -3.63 -11.34
C THR A 104 8.42 -4.86 -11.36
N ASP A 105 8.90 -5.21 -12.56
CA ASP A 105 10.01 -6.14 -12.71
C ASP A 105 11.37 -5.48 -12.42
N ARG A 106 12.45 -6.25 -12.56
CA ARG A 106 13.83 -5.80 -12.32
C ARG A 106 14.29 -4.69 -13.27
N ASN A 107 13.64 -4.56 -14.43
CA ASN A 107 13.92 -3.53 -15.43
C ASN A 107 13.03 -2.29 -15.24
N GLY A 108 12.22 -2.24 -14.18
CA GLY A 108 11.31 -1.13 -13.89
C GLY A 108 10.03 -1.13 -14.73
N ARG A 109 9.76 -2.18 -15.51
CA ARG A 109 8.52 -2.28 -16.30
C ARG A 109 7.34 -2.56 -15.37
N ALA A 110 6.27 -1.79 -15.55
CA ALA A 110 5.06 -1.93 -14.76
C ALA A 110 4.37 -3.27 -15.04
N ILE A 111 3.83 -3.87 -13.98
CA ILE A 111 3.02 -5.08 -14.02
C ILE A 111 1.62 -4.69 -13.56
N GLU A 112 0.66 -4.81 -14.46
CA GLU A 112 -0.73 -4.40 -14.22
C GLU A 112 -1.69 -5.59 -14.06
N ALA A 113 -1.27 -6.79 -14.48
CA ALA A 113 -2.08 -7.99 -14.45
C ALA A 113 -1.32 -9.19 -13.87
N ILE A 114 -2.07 -10.07 -13.20
CA ILE A 114 -1.55 -11.32 -12.66
C ILE A 114 -1.44 -12.35 -13.79
N THR A 115 -0.21 -12.64 -14.20
CA THR A 115 0.13 -13.65 -15.21
C THR A 115 1.28 -14.51 -14.72
N ALA A 116 1.52 -15.66 -15.36
CA ALA A 116 2.69 -16.50 -15.03
C ALA A 116 4.02 -15.74 -15.19
N SER A 117 4.13 -14.88 -16.21
CA SER A 117 5.30 -14.01 -16.40
C SER A 117 5.45 -12.98 -15.28
N ALA A 118 4.34 -12.34 -14.87
CA ALA A 118 4.34 -11.39 -13.76
C ALA A 118 4.79 -12.06 -12.46
N MET A 119 4.22 -13.21 -12.11
CA MET A 119 4.59 -13.95 -10.89
C MET A 119 6.08 -14.35 -10.87
N LYS A 120 6.67 -14.64 -12.03
CA LYS A 120 8.10 -14.98 -12.15
C LYS A 120 9.01 -13.75 -12.05
N ASN A 121 8.61 -12.62 -12.62
CA ASN A 121 9.52 -11.50 -12.91
C ASN A 121 9.33 -10.27 -12.01
N ALA A 122 8.16 -10.12 -11.38
CA ALA A 122 7.91 -9.04 -10.44
C ALA A 122 8.92 -9.07 -9.30
N SER A 123 9.44 -7.91 -8.93
CA SER A 123 10.52 -7.79 -7.95
C SER A 123 10.43 -6.59 -7.03
N LYS A 124 9.58 -5.60 -7.35
CA LYS A 124 9.46 -4.40 -6.53
C LYS A 124 8.00 -3.97 -6.42
N VAL A 125 7.66 -3.50 -5.24
CA VAL A 125 6.37 -2.89 -4.91
C VAL A 125 6.63 -1.46 -4.46
N ILE A 126 5.81 -0.52 -4.94
CA ILE A 126 5.80 0.86 -4.48
C ILE A 126 4.35 1.22 -4.16
N GLU A 127 4.12 1.78 -2.99
CA GLU A 127 2.81 2.25 -2.55
C GLU A 127 2.79 3.77 -2.45
N THR A 128 1.82 4.39 -3.10
CA THR A 128 1.64 5.85 -3.15
C THR A 128 0.18 6.23 -2.88
N ASN A 129 -0.11 7.53 -2.83
CA ASN A 129 -1.47 8.06 -2.67
C ASN A 129 -2.20 7.44 -1.46
N LEU A 130 -1.52 7.40 -0.32
CA LEU A 130 -2.04 6.79 0.90
C LEU A 130 -3.30 7.53 1.35
N THR A 131 -4.34 6.76 1.65
CA THR A 131 -5.55 7.20 2.33
C THR A 131 -5.81 6.26 3.50
N TRP A 132 -6.40 6.78 4.57
CA TRP A 132 -6.66 5.97 5.75
C TRP A 132 -7.90 6.46 6.48
N LYS A 133 -8.47 5.55 7.28
CA LYS A 133 -9.57 5.86 8.20
C LYS A 133 -9.41 5.06 9.48
N TRP A 134 -9.94 5.63 10.56
CA TRP A 134 -10.08 4.96 11.85
C TRP A 134 -11.54 4.58 12.06
N THR A 135 -11.80 3.40 12.62
CA THR A 135 -13.15 2.94 12.97
C THR A 135 -13.13 2.15 14.28
N THR A 136 -14.28 2.03 14.94
CA THR A 136 -14.48 1.13 16.08
C THR A 136 -15.10 -0.21 15.67
N GLU A 137 -15.51 -0.33 14.41
CA GLU A 137 -16.06 -1.56 13.83
C GLU A 137 -14.95 -2.45 13.27
N ASP A 138 -15.04 -3.74 13.54
CA ASP A 138 -14.13 -4.75 13.01
C ASP A 138 -14.34 -4.90 11.50
N PRO A 139 -13.33 -4.57 10.66
CA PRO A 139 -13.48 -4.58 9.21
C PRO A 139 -13.75 -5.98 8.64
N SER A 140 -13.32 -7.04 9.33
CA SER A 140 -13.54 -8.43 8.90
C SER A 140 -15.00 -8.87 8.96
N LYS A 141 -15.85 -8.14 9.70
CA LYS A 141 -17.28 -8.42 9.86
C LYS A 141 -18.18 -7.65 8.90
N SER A 142 -17.59 -6.78 8.08
CA SER A 142 -18.30 -5.93 7.13
C SER A 142 -18.24 -6.41 5.67
N GLU A 143 -17.53 -7.53 5.41
CA GLU A 143 -17.48 -8.23 4.11
C GLU A 143 -18.49 -9.39 4.03
#